data_AF-A0A9P7BKW6-F1
#
_entry.id   AF-A0A9P7BKW6-F1
#
_cell.length_a   1.000
_cell.length_b   1.000
_cell.length_c   1.000
_cell.angle_alpha   90.00
_cell.angle_beta   90.00
_cell.angle_gamma   90.00
#
_symmetry.space_group_name_H-M   'P 1'
#
loop_
_entity.id
_entity.type
_entity.pdbx_description
1 polymer ?
#
loop_
_entity_poly.entity_id
_entity_poly.type
_entity_poly.pdbx_seq_one_letter_code
_entity_poly.pdbx_strand_id
1 'polypeptide(L)'
;MFIRDFRRKFLGYDVSVEDYWLHYLEVSFEKSDSDTDHDWFERFIKRRCMDKKTALNWYQAKEVLKQRFDLASQTTPEIWFKNLINFMQDRCETLTQAMYRYRLFSLGAKVNIHDVVSTQLVK
;
A
#
# COMPACT_ATOMS: atom_id res chain seq x y z
N MET A 1 3.21 -2.15 -0.41
CA MET A 1 4.19 -3.24 -0.13
C MET A 1 4.77 -3.14 1.28
N PHE A 2 5.06 -1.93 1.78
CA PHE A 2 5.56 -1.61 3.13
C PHE A 2 4.93 -2.40 4.30
N ILE A 3 3.60 -2.38 4.46
CA ILE A 3 2.93 -3.02 5.62
C ILE A 3 3.14 -4.53 5.65
N ARG A 4 3.19 -5.18 4.48
CA ARG A 4 3.42 -6.62 4.39
C ARG A 4 4.84 -6.97 4.81
N ASP A 5 5.81 -6.19 4.36
CA ASP A 5 7.23 -6.42 4.66
C ASP A 5 7.54 -6.06 6.12
N PHE A 6 6.87 -5.04 6.67
CA PHE A 6 6.90 -4.70 8.09
C PHE A 6 6.43 -5.87 8.94
N ARG A 7 5.23 -6.43 8.69
CA ARG A 7 4.72 -7.60 9.44
C ARG A 7 5.60 -8.84 9.31
N ARG A 8 6.19 -9.08 8.13
CA ARG A 8 7.08 -10.22 7.91
C ARG A 8 8.34 -10.15 8.78
N LYS A 9 8.86 -8.95 9.07
CA LYS A 9 10.00 -8.80 9.98
C LYS A 9 9.66 -9.25 11.41
N PHE A 10 8.50 -8.89 11.96
CA PHE A 10 8.11 -9.32 13.31
C PHE A 10 7.93 -10.83 13.43
N LEU A 11 7.33 -11.45 12.42
CA LEU A 11 7.18 -12.91 12.36
C LEU A 11 8.53 -13.64 12.35
N GLY A 12 9.59 -13.02 11.84
CA GLY A 12 10.94 -13.59 11.84
C GLY A 12 11.67 -13.51 13.19
N TYR A 13 11.21 -12.65 14.10
CA TYR A 13 11.84 -12.42 15.41
C TYR A 13 11.00 -12.90 16.60
N ASP A 14 9.84 -13.52 16.35
CA ASP A 14 8.88 -13.97 17.38
C ASP A 14 8.47 -12.86 18.38
N VAL A 15 8.38 -11.62 17.88
CA VAL A 15 8.02 -10.44 18.67
C VAL A 15 6.57 -10.07 18.44
N SER A 16 5.83 -9.83 19.52
CA SER A 16 4.45 -9.33 19.48
C SER A 16 4.39 -7.97 18.79
N VAL A 17 3.70 -7.92 17.65
CA VAL A 17 3.46 -6.67 16.91
C VAL A 17 2.61 -5.71 17.75
N GLU A 18 1.64 -6.21 18.51
CA GLU A 18 0.67 -5.37 19.21
C GLU A 18 1.31 -4.54 20.34
N ASP A 19 2.38 -5.05 20.93
CA ASP A 19 3.07 -4.40 22.04
C ASP A 19 4.19 -3.46 21.57
N TYR A 20 4.85 -3.78 20.45
CA TYR A 20 6.09 -3.08 20.05
C TYR A 20 5.99 -2.31 18.71
N TRP A 21 4.86 -2.37 17.99
CA TRP A 21 4.74 -1.77 16.66
C TRP A 21 5.19 -0.31 16.58
N LEU A 22 4.92 0.51 17.60
CA LEU A 22 5.24 1.94 17.57
C LEU A 22 6.75 2.19 17.51
N HIS A 23 7.52 1.51 18.37
CA HIS A 23 8.97 1.63 18.43
C HIS A 23 9.63 1.19 17.12
N TYR A 24 9.17 0.10 16.53
CA TYR A 24 9.69 -0.37 15.25
C TYR A 24 9.29 0.53 14.07
N LEU A 25 8.12 1.18 14.12
CA LEU A 25 7.77 2.20 13.13
C LEU A 25 8.68 3.42 13.27
N GLU A 26 8.96 3.90 14.48
CA GLU A 26 9.91 4.99 14.73
C GLU A 26 11.25 4.68 14.06
N VAL A 27 11.84 3.51 14.34
CA VAL A 27 13.10 3.08 13.74
C VAL A 27 13.01 2.98 12.21
N SER A 28 11.86 2.59 11.67
CA SER A 28 11.67 2.47 10.22
C SER A 28 11.59 3.83 9.52
N PHE A 29 10.98 4.83 10.17
CA PHE A 29 10.87 6.19 9.64
C PHE A 29 12.10 7.04 9.93
N GLU A 30 12.83 6.81 11.01
CA GLU A 30 14.14 7.42 11.28
C GLU A 30 15.20 6.97 10.27
N LYS A 31 15.12 5.71 9.80
CA LYS A 31 16.02 5.18 8.77
C LYS A 31 15.59 5.51 7.35
N SER A 32 14.45 6.18 7.15
CA SER A 32 13.99 6.54 5.81
C SER A 32 14.62 7.86 5.41
N ASP A 33 15.21 7.96 4.21
CA ASP A 33 15.78 9.19 3.66
C ASP A 33 14.72 10.27 3.30
N SER A 34 13.44 10.02 3.65
CA SER A 34 12.32 10.90 3.34
C SER A 34 11.90 11.69 4.58
N ASP A 35 12.41 12.92 4.70
CA ASP A 35 12.01 13.86 5.76
C ASP A 35 10.49 14.08 5.81
N THR A 36 9.82 13.98 4.66
CA THR A 36 8.35 14.15 4.57
C THR A 36 7.57 12.99 5.19
N ASP A 37 8.08 11.77 5.10
CA ASP A 37 7.41 10.61 5.69
C ASP A 37 7.66 10.54 7.20
N HIS A 38 8.83 11.01 7.65
CA HIS A 38 9.15 11.15 9.06
C HIS A 38 8.26 12.21 9.77
N ASP A 39 8.14 13.43 9.22
CA ASP A 39 7.26 14.47 9.78
C ASP A 39 5.78 14.04 9.78
N TRP A 40 5.35 13.30 8.74
CA TRP A 40 4.02 12.72 8.71
C TRP A 40 3.80 11.69 9.83
N PHE A 41 4.75 10.77 10.04
CA PHE A 41 4.65 9.75 11.09
C PHE A 41 4.57 10.38 12.48
N GLU A 42 5.43 11.36 12.77
CA GLU A 42 5.43 12.13 14.02
C GLU A 42 4.06 12.76 14.29
N ARG A 43 3.47 13.43 13.30
CA ARG A 43 2.21 14.16 13.47
C ARG A 43 0.97 13.28 13.57
N PHE A 44 0.90 12.23 12.76
CA PHE A 44 -0.34 11.46 12.58
C PHE A 44 -0.39 10.15 13.38
N ILE A 45 0.76 9.59 13.74
CA ILE A 45 0.86 8.34 14.50
C ILE A 45 1.40 8.66 15.90
N LYS A 46 2.64 9.14 16.01
CA LYS A 46 3.35 9.25 17.30
C LYS A 46 2.68 10.24 18.26
N ARG A 47 2.35 11.45 17.78
CA ARG A 47 1.65 12.45 18.59
C ARG A 47 0.30 11.94 19.12
N ARG A 48 -0.44 11.15 18.34
CA ARG A 48 -1.72 10.56 18.76
C ARG A 48 -1.57 9.41 19.75
N CYS A 49 -0.49 8.63 19.65
CA CYS A 49 -0.16 7.59 20.63
C CYS A 49 0.27 8.16 21.98
N MET A 50 0.89 9.35 22.00
CA MET A 50 1.28 10.02 23.25
C MET A 50 0.09 10.61 24.01
N ASP A 51 -1.00 10.94 23.32
CA ASP A 51 -2.24 11.39 23.95
C ASP A 51 -3.01 10.21 24.54
N LYS A 52 -3.00 10.09 25.88
CA LYS A 52 -3.70 9.02 26.64
C LYS A 52 -5.19 8.87 26.34
N LYS A 53 -5.85 9.90 25.79
CA LYS A 53 -7.28 9.88 25.41
C LYS A 53 -7.53 9.33 24.00
N THR A 54 -6.52 9.32 23.13
CA THR A 54 -6.62 8.93 21.71
C THR A 54 -5.52 7.94 21.32
N ALA A 55 -5.03 7.17 22.29
CA ALA A 55 -3.98 6.18 22.06
C ALA A 55 -4.42 5.22 20.95
N LEU A 56 -3.73 5.26 19.82
CA LEU A 56 -3.99 4.37 18.70
C LEU A 56 -3.54 2.96 19.07
N ASN A 57 -4.40 1.98 18.83
CA ASN A 57 -3.96 0.59 18.79
C ASN A 57 -3.32 0.26 17.44
N TRP A 58 -2.60 -0.87 17.36
CA TRP A 58 -1.97 -1.31 16.12
C TRP A 58 -2.95 -1.40 14.95
N TYR A 59 -4.19 -1.85 15.19
CA TYR A 59 -5.21 -1.96 14.15
C TYR A 59 -5.54 -0.59 13.51
N GLN A 60 -5.76 0.43 14.34
CA GLN A 60 -6.02 1.80 13.88
C GLN A 60 -4.79 2.41 13.19
N ALA A 61 -3.59 2.22 13.75
CA ALA A 61 -2.35 2.68 13.12
C ALA A 61 -2.11 2.02 11.77
N LYS A 62 -2.42 0.73 11.64
CA LYS A 62 -2.32 -0.01 10.38
C LYS A 62 -3.26 0.56 9.32
N GLU A 63 -4.48 0.97 9.66
CA GLU A 63 -5.39 1.61 8.69
C GLU A 63 -4.85 2.97 8.24
N VAL A 64 -4.27 3.77 9.14
CA VAL A 64 -3.60 5.05 8.79
C VAL A 64 -2.40 4.80 7.88
N LEU A 65 -1.59 3.78 8.17
CA LEU A 65 -0.47 3.37 7.31
C LEU A 65 -0.95 2.88 5.94
N LYS A 66 -2.08 2.17 5.87
CA LYS A 66 -2.65 1.74 4.57
C LYS A 66 -3.08 2.94 3.75
N GLN A 67 -3.78 3.91 4.34
CA GLN A 67 -4.19 5.12 3.63
C GLN A 67 -3.00 5.87 3.02
N ARG A 68 -1.84 5.88 3.70
CA ARG A 68 -0.63 6.59 3.25
C ARG A 68 0.32 5.77 2.36
N PHE A 69 0.36 4.44 2.48
CA PHE A 69 1.37 3.61 1.78
C PHE A 69 0.78 2.50 0.92
N ASP A 70 -0.54 2.32 0.93
CA ASP A 70 -1.21 1.42 0.00
C ASP A 70 -1.58 2.19 -1.28
N LEU A 71 -0.95 1.80 -2.39
CA LEU A 71 -1.20 2.39 -3.72
C LEU A 71 -2.69 2.27 -4.10
N ALA A 72 -3.35 1.19 -3.67
CA ALA A 72 -4.78 0.97 -3.88
C ALA A 72 -5.67 1.96 -3.10
N SER A 73 -5.18 2.54 -2.00
CA SER A 73 -5.92 3.52 -1.19
C SER A 73 -5.70 4.97 -1.63
N GLN A 74 -4.61 5.25 -2.35
CA GLN A 74 -4.28 6.59 -2.87
C GLN A 74 -4.76 6.84 -4.30
N THR A 75 -5.19 5.78 -4.99
CA THR A 75 -5.48 5.83 -6.40
C THR A 75 -6.97 5.56 -6.59
N THR A 76 -7.73 6.60 -6.94
CA THR A 76 -9.15 6.44 -7.29
C THR A 76 -9.29 5.57 -8.55
N PRO A 77 -10.43 4.90 -8.76
CA PRO A 77 -10.67 4.14 -9.99
C PRO A 77 -10.39 4.95 -11.27
N GLU A 78 -10.64 6.26 -11.23
CA GLU A 78 -10.36 7.22 -12.31
C GLU A 78 -8.86 7.35 -12.61
N ILE A 79 -8.02 7.44 -11.58
CA ILE A 79 -6.56 7.50 -11.75
C ILE A 79 -6.04 6.16 -12.27
N TRP A 80 -6.58 5.04 -11.79
CA TRP A 80 -6.26 3.72 -12.35
C TRP A 80 -6.65 3.61 -13.82
N PHE A 81 -7.82 4.11 -14.20
CA PHE A 81 -8.31 4.10 -15.57
C PHE A 81 -7.45 5.00 -16.47
N LYS A 82 -7.05 6.18 -15.99
CA LYS A 82 -6.10 7.06 -16.69
C LYS A 82 -4.73 6.39 -16.92
N ASN A 83 -4.22 5.68 -15.92
CA ASN A 83 -2.97 4.93 -16.03
C ASN A 83 -3.09 3.73 -16.98
N LEU A 84 -4.27 3.12 -17.09
CA LEU A 84 -4.55 2.04 -18.03
C LEU A 84 -4.61 2.55 -19.48
N ILE A 85 -5.30 3.67 -19.73
CA ILE A 85 -5.39 4.27 -21.07
C ILE A 85 -4.00 4.67 -21.58
N ASN A 86 -3.17 5.22 -20.71
CA ASN A 86 -1.82 5.65 -21.05
C ASN A 86 -0.76 4.57 -20.79
N PHE A 87 -1.18 3.30 -20.71
CA PHE A 87 -0.25 2.22 -20.43
C PHE A 87 0.72 2.05 -21.61
N MET A 88 2.00 2.30 -21.34
CA MET A 88 3.09 1.92 -22.22
C MET A 88 4.07 1.05 -21.43
N GLN A 89 4.61 0.04 -22.11
CA GLN A 89 5.72 -0.74 -21.59
C GLN A 89 6.98 0.13 -21.59
N ASP A 90 7.70 0.15 -20.47
CA ASP A 90 8.96 0.87 -20.39
C ASP A 90 10.05 0.15 -21.18
N ARG A 91 10.99 0.92 -21.76
CA ARG A 91 12.06 0.39 -22.62
C ARG A 91 12.96 -0.64 -21.94
N CYS A 92 13.06 -0.58 -20.61
CA CYS A 92 13.87 -1.48 -19.79
C CYS A 92 13.02 -2.50 -19.00
N GLU A 93 11.71 -2.54 -19.22
CA GLU A 93 10.78 -3.43 -18.52
C GLU A 93 10.59 -4.73 -19.31
N THR A 94 10.69 -5.87 -18.64
CA THR A 94 10.38 -7.17 -19.27
C THR A 94 8.88 -7.29 -19.54
N LEU A 95 8.50 -8.08 -20.55
CA LEU A 95 7.08 -8.30 -20.87
C LEU A 95 6.28 -8.84 -19.67
N THR A 96 6.87 -9.70 -18.84
CA THR A 96 6.22 -10.23 -17.63
C THR A 96 5.96 -9.14 -16.60
N GLN A 97 6.90 -8.21 -16.40
CA GLN A 97 6.71 -7.06 -15.51
C GLN A 97 5.63 -6.11 -16.05
N ALA A 98 5.64 -5.84 -17.35
CA ALA A 98 4.63 -5.02 -18.00
C ALA A 98 3.22 -5.65 -17.86
N MET A 99 3.09 -6.95 -18.12
CA MET A 99 1.85 -7.71 -17.95
C MET A 99 1.34 -7.69 -16.50
N TYR A 100 2.26 -7.82 -15.53
CA TYR A 100 1.91 -7.73 -14.11
C TYR A 100 1.36 -6.34 -13.74
N ARG A 101 2.00 -5.27 -14.25
CA ARG A 101 1.59 -3.88 -14.02
C ARG A 101 0.27 -3.55 -14.72
N TYR A 102 0.07 -4.04 -15.95
CA TYR A 102 -1.21 -3.93 -16.66
C TYR A 102 -2.35 -4.58 -15.87
N ARG A 103 -2.16 -5.82 -15.40
CA ARG A 103 -3.13 -6.52 -14.58
C ARG A 103 -3.46 -5.75 -13.30
N LEU A 104 -2.45 -5.17 -12.64
CA LEU A 104 -2.65 -4.34 -11.46
C LEU A 104 -3.55 -3.13 -11.77
N PHE A 105 -3.31 -2.45 -12.89
CA PHE A 105 -4.08 -1.27 -13.30
C PHE A 105 -5.52 -1.62 -13.65
N SER A 106 -5.75 -2.74 -14.35
CA SER A 106 -7.10 -3.21 -14.67
C SER A 106 -7.90 -3.56 -13.42
N LEU A 107 -7.28 -4.25 -12.45
CA LEU A 107 -7.90 -4.57 -11.17
C LEU A 107 -8.24 -3.31 -10.36
N GLY A 108 -7.31 -2.35 -10.29
CA GLY A 108 -7.51 -1.08 -9.60
C GLY A 108 -8.62 -0.21 -10.23
N ALA A 109 -8.73 -0.24 -11.56
CA ALA A 109 -9.77 0.46 -12.31
C ALA A 109 -11.15 -0.23 -12.22
N LYS A 110 -11.26 -1.36 -11.50
CA LYS A 110 -12.45 -2.24 -11.49
C LYS A 110 -12.89 -2.66 -12.90
N VAL A 111 -11.95 -2.78 -13.84
CA VAL A 111 -12.22 -3.32 -15.18
C VAL A 111 -12.41 -4.83 -15.03
N ASN A 112 -13.64 -5.30 -15.19
CA ASN A 112 -13.96 -6.71 -15.10
C ASN A 112 -13.45 -7.43 -16.35
N ILE A 113 -12.20 -7.90 -16.32
CA ILE A 113 -11.57 -8.62 -17.45
C ILE A 113 -12.34 -9.92 -17.79
N HIS A 114 -13.15 -10.43 -16.86
CA HIS A 114 -13.95 -11.64 -17.05
C HIS A 114 -15.21 -11.45 -17.92
N ASP A 115 -15.66 -10.23 -18.18
CA ASP A 115 -16.88 -10.00 -18.99
C ASP A 115 -16.64 -10.02 -20.50
N VAL A 116 -15.38 -10.02 -20.96
CA VAL A 116 -15.06 -10.02 -22.40
C VAL A 116 -15.02 -11.43 -23.00
N VAL A 117 -14.87 -12.48 -22.17
CA VAL A 117 -14.77 -13.87 -22.66
C VAL A 117 -16.15 -14.49 -22.92
N SER A 118 -17.21 -13.95 -22.33
CA SER A 118 -18.56 -14.55 -22.41
C SER A 118 -19.37 -14.13 -23.64
N THR A 119 -18.91 -13.14 -24.42
CA THR A 119 -19.71 -12.55 -25.51
C THR A 119 -19.38 -13.09 -26.91
N GLN A 120 -18.53 -14.11 -27.03
CA GLN A 120 -18.23 -14.76 -28.33
C GLN A 120 -18.75 -16.20 -28.47
N LEU A 121 -19.65 -16.66 -27.60
CA LEU A 121 -20.31 -17.96 -27.74
C LEU A 121 -21.84 -17.81 -27.69
N VAL A 122 -22.37 -17.13 -28.70
CA VAL A 122 -23.75 -17.38 -29.17
C VAL A 122 -23.63 -17.73 -30.65
N LYS A 123 -23.75 -19.03 -30.93
CA LYS A 123 -23.96 -19.56 -32.29
C LYS A 123 -25.40 -19.29 -32.73
#